data_AF-A0A813GYW0-F1
#
_entry.id   AF-A0A813GYW0-F1
#
_cell.length_a   1.000
_cell.length_b   1.000
_cell.length_c   1.000
_cell.angle_alpha   90.00
_cell.angle_beta   90.00
_cell.angle_gamma   90.00
#
_symmetry.space_group_name_H-M   'P 1'
#
loop_
_entity.id
_entity.type
_entity.pdbx_description
1 polymer ?
#
loop_
_entity_poly.entity_id
_entity_poly.type
_entity_poly.pdbx_seq_one_letter_code
_entity_poly.pdbx_strand_id
1 'polypeptide(L)'
;MSLADVHAPKTLEGIIRTNNYPRGVNSDDGVLCTTFSRFNHSCAPNCEQSWDEEAFQLQAHACADISAGEELCTYFVDVRDPRANRRQILRDVYRFECNCPVCACTDPAHERRRVRMQTLGGKIELKAIHSPKRAVEMLAELLELYDSAGIRPNIVRKQACELALRLLLQTNQAEDARTAAELALKFSKLAHGPVHASTVELARVVQEWKD
;
A
#
# COMPACT_ATOMS: atom_id res chain seq x y z
N MET A 1 25.79 -4.45 -12.12
CA MET A 1 25.14 -5.03 -13.31
C MET A 1 26.03 -4.74 -14.49
N SER A 2 26.53 -5.76 -15.19
CA SER A 2 27.32 -5.51 -16.40
C SER A 2 26.37 -5.18 -17.55
N LEU A 3 26.81 -4.38 -18.52
CA LEU A 3 26.04 -4.09 -19.73
C LEU A 3 25.71 -5.36 -20.55
N ALA A 4 26.35 -6.50 -20.27
CA ALA A 4 26.09 -7.76 -20.96
C ALA A 4 24.74 -8.40 -20.58
N ASP A 5 24.18 -8.09 -19.40
CA ASP A 5 22.95 -8.73 -18.92
C ASP A 5 21.67 -8.13 -19.56
N VAL A 6 21.76 -6.94 -20.16
CA VAL A 6 20.61 -6.17 -20.68
C VAL A 6 20.04 -6.78 -21.96
N HIS A 7 20.84 -7.59 -22.67
CA HIS A 7 20.47 -8.27 -23.92
C HIS A 7 20.25 -9.78 -23.75
N ALA A 8 20.33 -10.31 -22.53
CA ALA A 8 20.02 -11.70 -22.29
C ALA A 8 18.55 -11.99 -22.67
N PRO A 9 18.25 -13.16 -23.27
CA PRO A 9 16.88 -13.52 -23.60
C PRO A 9 16.02 -13.55 -22.34
N LYS A 10 14.91 -12.81 -22.37
CA LYS A 10 13.96 -12.77 -21.25
C LYS A 10 13.25 -14.12 -21.15
N THR A 11 13.23 -14.71 -19.95
CA THR A 11 12.43 -15.90 -19.68
C THR A 11 10.98 -15.51 -19.38
N LEU A 12 10.03 -16.39 -19.71
CA LEU A 12 8.62 -16.20 -19.33
C LEU A 12 8.47 -16.05 -17.81
N GLU A 13 9.19 -16.87 -17.04
CA GLU A 13 9.23 -16.79 -15.58
C GLU A 13 9.69 -15.41 -15.11
N GLY A 14 10.75 -14.86 -15.70
CA GLY A 14 11.26 -13.52 -15.34
C GLY A 14 10.26 -12.41 -15.66
N ILE A 15 9.58 -12.51 -16.81
CA ILE A 15 8.51 -11.57 -17.21
C ILE A 15 7.36 -11.65 -16.19
N ILE A 16 6.83 -12.84 -15.91
CA ILE A 16 5.74 -13.03 -14.96
C ILE A 16 6.15 -12.52 -13.58
N ARG A 17 7.30 -12.94 -13.06
CA ARG A 17 7.76 -12.58 -11.71
C ARG A 17 7.90 -11.07 -11.48
N THR A 18 8.18 -10.29 -12.52
CA THR A 18 8.42 -8.85 -12.41
C THR A 18 7.26 -7.97 -12.90
N ASN A 19 6.24 -8.55 -13.52
CA ASN A 19 5.12 -7.81 -14.13
C ASN A 19 3.73 -8.32 -13.71
N ASN A 20 3.67 -9.38 -12.91
CA ASN A 20 2.45 -9.95 -12.40
C ASN A 20 1.85 -9.11 -11.26
N TYR A 21 0.56 -8.84 -11.36
CA TYR A 21 -0.23 -8.22 -10.29
C TYR A 21 -1.26 -9.21 -9.74
N PRO A 22 -1.40 -9.34 -8.40
CA PRO A 22 -2.41 -10.20 -7.82
C PRO A 22 -3.82 -9.61 -8.01
N ARG A 23 -4.82 -10.47 -8.25
CA ARG A 23 -6.23 -10.08 -8.39
C ARG A 23 -6.98 -9.86 -7.07
N GLY A 24 -6.24 -9.51 -6.01
CA GLY A 24 -6.78 -9.29 -4.67
C GLY A 24 -6.77 -10.55 -3.79
N VAL A 25 -7.22 -10.39 -2.55
CA VAL A 25 -7.08 -11.40 -1.48
C VAL A 25 -7.93 -12.67 -1.64
N ASN A 26 -8.88 -12.66 -2.59
CA ASN A 26 -9.79 -13.77 -2.83
C ASN A 26 -9.41 -14.60 -4.07
N SER A 27 -8.23 -14.36 -4.64
CA SER A 27 -7.76 -15.03 -5.85
C SER A 27 -6.27 -15.34 -5.75
N ASP A 28 -5.90 -16.57 -6.12
CA ASP A 28 -4.51 -16.96 -6.33
C ASP A 28 -4.02 -16.61 -7.75
N ASP A 29 -4.92 -16.06 -8.58
CA ASP A 29 -4.59 -15.66 -9.95
C ASP A 29 -3.86 -14.32 -9.98
N GLY A 30 -2.99 -14.21 -10.97
CA GLY A 30 -2.31 -12.97 -11.31
C GLY A 30 -2.59 -12.54 -12.74
N VAL A 31 -2.42 -11.26 -13.00
CA VAL A 31 -2.65 -10.63 -14.30
C VAL A 31 -1.41 -9.91 -14.78
N LEU A 32 -1.20 -9.93 -16.10
CA LEU A 32 -0.19 -9.13 -16.78
C LEU A 32 -0.86 -7.93 -17.44
N CYS A 33 -0.57 -6.74 -16.92
CA CYS A 33 -1.11 -5.48 -17.43
C CYS A 33 -0.02 -4.72 -18.18
N THR A 34 0.19 -5.03 -19.46
CA THR A 34 1.33 -4.53 -20.27
C THR A 34 1.49 -3.00 -20.27
N THR A 35 0.39 -2.25 -20.25
CA THR A 35 0.42 -0.79 -20.14
C THR A 35 0.94 -0.33 -18.78
N PHE A 36 0.46 -0.93 -17.69
CA PHE A 36 0.87 -0.58 -16.33
C PHE A 36 2.27 -1.09 -15.99
N SER A 37 2.72 -2.19 -16.60
CA SER A 37 4.10 -2.70 -16.54
C SER A 37 5.16 -1.70 -17.02
N ARG A 38 4.77 -0.58 -17.63
CA ARG A 38 5.68 0.51 -18.01
C ARG A 38 6.03 1.45 -16.86
N PHE A 39 5.27 1.42 -15.76
CA PHE A 39 5.51 2.27 -14.59
C PHE A 39 6.77 1.79 -13.88
N ASN A 40 7.69 2.71 -13.63
CA ASN A 40 8.89 2.41 -12.86
C ASN A 40 8.61 2.45 -11.35
N HIS A 41 9.58 1.98 -10.58
CA HIS A 41 9.52 1.96 -9.12
C HIS A 41 9.99 3.28 -8.50
N SER A 42 9.25 3.76 -7.49
CA SER A 42 9.75 4.68 -6.47
C SER A 42 9.28 4.24 -5.08
N CYS A 43 10.11 4.42 -4.05
CA CYS A 43 9.69 4.24 -2.66
C CYS A 43 8.85 5.43 -2.13
N ALA A 44 8.78 6.52 -2.90
CA ALA A 44 7.78 7.58 -2.80
C ALA A 44 7.05 7.64 -4.15
N PRO A 45 6.15 6.67 -4.43
CA PRO A 45 5.43 6.61 -5.69
C PRO A 45 4.51 7.83 -5.85
N ASN A 46 4.10 8.18 -7.06
CA ASN A 46 3.03 9.15 -7.29
C ASN A 46 1.75 8.50 -7.82
N CYS A 47 1.80 7.20 -8.12
CA CYS A 47 0.64 6.37 -8.47
C CYS A 47 0.58 5.11 -7.59
N GLU A 48 -0.62 4.60 -7.33
CA GLU A 48 -0.87 3.29 -6.75
C GLU A 48 -1.85 2.50 -7.64
N GLN A 49 -1.72 1.17 -7.62
CA GLN A 49 -2.57 0.25 -8.37
C GLN A 49 -3.78 -0.21 -7.55
N SER A 50 -4.91 -0.34 -8.24
CA SER A 50 -6.14 -0.93 -7.73
C SER A 50 -6.65 -1.96 -8.73
N TRP A 51 -6.90 -3.19 -8.28
CA TRP A 51 -7.56 -4.20 -9.10
C TRP A 51 -9.07 -4.12 -8.90
N ASP A 52 -9.81 -3.91 -9.99
CA ASP A 52 -11.27 -3.94 -10.02
C ASP A 52 -11.71 -5.28 -10.62
N GLU A 53 -12.22 -6.15 -9.77
CA GLU A 53 -12.63 -7.52 -10.13
C GLU A 53 -13.90 -7.54 -10.98
N GLU A 54 -14.84 -6.61 -10.76
CA GLU A 54 -16.11 -6.55 -11.50
C GLU A 54 -15.89 -6.05 -12.93
N ALA A 55 -15.05 -5.01 -13.09
CA ALA A 55 -14.67 -4.50 -14.39
C ALA A 55 -13.49 -5.25 -15.03
N PHE A 56 -12.91 -6.23 -14.33
CA PHE A 56 -11.77 -7.04 -14.75
C PHE A 56 -10.58 -6.21 -15.26
N GLN A 57 -10.20 -5.17 -14.50
CA GLN A 57 -9.16 -4.22 -14.94
C GLN A 57 -8.28 -3.74 -13.79
N LEU A 58 -7.03 -3.44 -14.12
CA LEU A 58 -6.13 -2.69 -13.25
C LEU A 58 -6.32 -1.20 -13.49
N GLN A 59 -6.61 -0.47 -12.42
CA GLN A 59 -6.70 0.99 -12.40
C GLN A 59 -5.47 1.56 -11.70
N ALA A 60 -4.96 2.67 -12.22
CA ALA A 60 -3.89 3.45 -11.61
C ALA A 60 -4.48 4.75 -11.05
N HIS A 61 -4.29 4.98 -9.76
CA HIS A 61 -4.77 6.17 -9.06
C HIS A 61 -3.58 7.01 -8.61
N ALA A 62 -3.67 8.34 -8.78
CA ALA A 62 -2.64 9.24 -8.27
C ALA A 62 -2.69 9.28 -6.73
N CYS A 63 -1.55 9.10 -6.09
CA CYS A 63 -1.40 9.18 -4.63
C CYS A 63 -0.53 10.36 -4.18
N ALA A 64 -0.17 11.24 -5.12
CA ALA A 64 0.44 12.55 -4.92
C ALA A 64 0.06 13.46 -6.10
N ASP A 65 0.26 14.76 -5.95
CA ASP A 65 0.19 15.69 -7.09
C ASP A 65 1.27 15.35 -8.11
N ILE A 66 0.92 15.43 -9.40
CA ILE A 66 1.80 15.06 -10.53
C ILE A 66 1.91 16.26 -11.46
N SER A 67 3.13 16.72 -11.69
CA SER A 67 3.39 17.82 -12.64
C SER A 67 3.44 17.32 -14.08
N ALA A 68 3.15 18.19 -15.05
CA ALA A 68 3.30 17.86 -16.47
C ALA A 68 4.76 17.47 -16.79
N GLY A 69 4.95 16.31 -17.42
CA GLY A 69 6.27 15.76 -17.73
C GLY A 69 6.94 15.00 -16.58
N GLU A 70 6.33 14.94 -15.38
CA GLU A 70 6.80 14.08 -14.29
C GLU A 70 6.56 12.61 -14.64
N GLU A 71 7.54 11.76 -14.35
CA GLU A 71 7.44 10.32 -14.56
C GLU A 71 6.40 9.70 -13.60
N LEU A 72 5.51 8.86 -14.14
CA LEU A 72 4.59 8.08 -13.33
C LEU A 72 5.32 6.88 -12.72
N CYS A 73 5.38 6.85 -11.39
CA CYS A 73 6.02 5.78 -10.62
C CYS A 73 5.02 5.07 -9.72
N THR A 74 5.07 3.73 -9.71
CA THR A 74 4.41 2.88 -8.71
C THR A 74 5.42 2.29 -7.73
N TYR A 75 5.01 1.39 -6.84
CA TYR A 75 5.85 0.71 -5.87
C TYR A 75 5.84 -0.81 -6.09
N PHE A 76 7.04 -1.41 -6.17
CA PHE A 76 7.23 -2.85 -6.42
C PHE A 76 7.47 -3.64 -5.12
N VAL A 77 7.64 -2.92 -4.02
CA VAL A 77 7.94 -3.44 -2.69
C VAL A 77 7.10 -2.65 -1.69
N ASP A 78 6.91 -3.20 -0.49
CA ASP A 78 6.27 -2.46 0.58
C ASP A 78 7.09 -1.21 0.91
N VAL A 79 6.51 -0.03 0.65
CA VAL A 79 7.20 1.23 0.90
C VAL A 79 7.49 1.42 2.39
N ARG A 80 6.73 0.77 3.29
CA ARG A 80 6.86 0.89 4.75
C ARG A 80 8.09 0.16 5.30
N ASP A 81 8.65 -0.79 4.56
CA ASP A 81 9.81 -1.57 5.00
C ASP A 81 11.06 -0.70 5.18
N PRO A 82 12.04 -1.11 6.01
CA PRO A 82 13.36 -0.52 6.08
C PRO A 82 14.08 -0.49 4.72
N ARG A 83 14.98 0.48 4.52
CA ARG A 83 15.72 0.65 3.25
C ARG A 83 16.50 -0.58 2.85
N ALA A 84 17.13 -1.26 3.82
CA ALA A 84 17.90 -2.47 3.56
C ALA A 84 17.02 -3.54 2.88
N ASN A 85 15.84 -3.81 3.44
CA ASN A 85 14.87 -4.78 2.91
C ASN A 85 14.39 -4.36 1.52
N ARG A 86 13.97 -3.11 1.35
CA ARG A 86 13.50 -2.61 0.04
C ARG A 86 14.58 -2.75 -1.03
N ARG A 87 15.83 -2.31 -0.76
CA ARG A 87 16.94 -2.43 -1.72
C ARG A 87 17.31 -3.88 -1.99
N GLN A 88 17.22 -4.76 -1.00
CA GLN A 88 17.48 -6.18 -1.18
C GLN A 88 16.48 -6.80 -2.16
N ILE A 89 15.17 -6.64 -1.92
CA ILE A 89 14.14 -7.18 -2.81
C ILE A 89 14.28 -6.62 -4.24
N LEU A 90 14.54 -5.32 -4.38
CA LEU A 90 14.72 -4.69 -5.69
C LEU A 90 15.94 -5.21 -6.45
N ARG A 91 17.05 -5.51 -5.76
CA ARG A 91 18.23 -6.13 -6.39
C ARG A 91 18.03 -7.61 -6.70
N ASP A 92 17.36 -8.35 -5.82
CA ASP A 92 17.24 -9.80 -5.94
C ASP A 92 16.16 -10.18 -6.96
N VAL A 93 15.03 -9.47 -6.98
CA VAL A 93 13.87 -9.76 -7.84
C VAL A 93 13.90 -8.95 -9.13
N TYR A 94 14.07 -7.62 -9.02
CA TYR A 94 13.94 -6.69 -10.15
C TYR A 94 15.28 -6.29 -10.76
N ARG A 95 16.38 -6.74 -10.16
CA ARG A 95 17.76 -6.51 -10.62
C ARG A 95 18.11 -5.02 -10.79
N PHE A 96 17.68 -4.13 -9.89
CA PHE A 96 18.16 -2.75 -9.93
C PHE A 96 18.37 -2.15 -8.53
N GLU A 97 19.09 -1.02 -8.48
CA GLU A 97 19.25 -0.23 -7.27
C GLU A 97 18.37 1.01 -7.29
N CYS A 98 17.52 1.16 -6.27
CA CYS A 98 16.65 2.32 -6.14
C CYS A 98 17.39 3.51 -5.54
N ASN A 99 17.41 4.62 -6.28
CA ASN A 99 18.04 5.89 -5.87
C ASN A 99 17.00 7.02 -5.71
N CYS A 100 15.72 6.69 -5.51
CA CYS A 100 14.67 7.69 -5.25
C CYS A 100 14.97 8.50 -3.97
N PRO A 101 14.33 9.67 -3.77
CA PRO A 101 14.61 10.54 -2.62
C PRO A 101 14.53 9.83 -1.25
N VAL A 102 13.60 8.87 -1.11
CA VAL A 102 13.45 8.05 0.09
C VAL A 102 14.67 7.15 0.34
N CYS A 103 15.21 6.54 -0.71
CA CYS A 103 16.40 5.69 -0.60
C CYS A 103 17.71 6.50 -0.50
N ALA A 104 17.73 7.71 -1.04
CA ALA A 104 18.86 8.64 -0.97
C ALA A 104 18.93 9.41 0.37
N CYS A 105 17.81 9.56 1.07
CA CYS A 105 17.74 10.27 2.35
C CYS A 105 18.72 9.68 3.39
N THR A 106 19.56 10.50 4.01
CA THR A 106 20.57 10.04 4.99
C THR A 106 20.15 10.26 6.44
N ASP A 107 18.99 10.89 6.69
CA ASP A 107 18.47 11.13 8.05
C ASP A 107 18.14 9.80 8.76
N PRO A 108 18.82 9.48 9.88
CA PRO A 108 18.53 8.27 10.64
C PRO A 108 17.09 8.21 11.20
N ALA A 109 16.43 9.36 11.43
CA ALA A 109 15.05 9.39 11.90
C ALA A 109 14.07 8.80 10.87
N HIS A 110 14.35 9.02 9.59
CA HIS A 110 13.57 8.46 8.50
C HIS A 110 13.61 6.92 8.49
N GLU A 111 14.77 6.33 8.76
CA GLU A 111 14.92 4.87 8.88
C GLU A 111 14.26 4.33 10.15
N ARG A 112 14.43 5.02 11.29
CA ARG A 112 13.78 4.64 12.56
C ARG A 112 12.26 4.57 12.43
N ARG A 113 11.64 5.51 11.71
CA ARG A 113 10.19 5.49 11.44
C ARG A 113 9.78 4.21 10.71
N ARG A 114 10.50 3.80 9.66
CA ARG A 114 10.19 2.58 8.88
C ARG A 114 10.42 1.29 9.66
N VAL A 115 11.50 1.22 10.45
CA VAL A 115 11.72 0.09 11.38
C VAL A 115 10.58 -0.01 12.39
N ARG A 116 10.09 1.13 12.91
CA ARG A 116 8.94 1.15 13.82
C ARG A 116 7.66 0.68 13.12
N MET A 117 7.38 1.14 11.90
CA MET A 117 6.23 0.67 11.10
C MET A 117 6.26 -0.85 10.91
N GLN A 118 7.42 -1.40 10.52
CA GLN A 118 7.58 -2.85 10.34
C GLN A 118 7.36 -3.61 11.66
N THR A 119 7.90 -3.10 12.77
CA THR A 119 7.73 -3.69 14.10
C THR A 119 6.26 -3.70 14.54
N LEU A 120 5.52 -2.62 14.28
CA LEU A 120 4.09 -2.54 14.58
C LEU A 120 3.30 -3.50 13.68
N GLY A 121 3.53 -3.47 12.37
CA GLY A 121 2.87 -4.33 11.39
C GLY A 121 2.97 -5.81 11.74
N GLY A 122 4.17 -6.29 12.10
CA GLY A 122 4.39 -7.69 12.50
C GLY A 122 3.77 -8.10 13.85
N LYS A 123 3.20 -7.15 14.62
CA LYS A 123 2.59 -7.42 15.93
C LYS A 123 1.09 -7.15 15.98
N ILE A 124 0.56 -6.31 15.08
CA ILE A 124 -0.84 -5.88 15.10
C ILE A 124 -1.79 -7.06 14.98
N GLU A 125 -1.57 -8.00 14.05
CA GLU A 125 -2.47 -9.15 13.87
C GLU A 125 -2.57 -10.03 15.12
N LEU A 126 -1.43 -10.34 15.74
CA LEU A 126 -1.41 -11.12 16.98
C LEU A 126 -2.10 -10.36 18.13
N LYS A 127 -1.91 -9.03 18.20
CA LYS A 127 -2.54 -8.19 19.21
C LYS A 127 -4.02 -7.97 18.95
N ALA A 128 -4.48 -7.99 17.70
CA ALA A 128 -5.88 -7.90 17.34
C ALA A 128 -6.67 -9.06 17.95
N ILE A 129 -6.07 -10.24 18.06
CA ILE A 129 -6.67 -11.42 18.70
C ILE A 129 -6.64 -11.30 20.23
N HIS A 130 -5.46 -11.04 20.81
CA HIS A 130 -5.25 -11.17 22.25
C HIS A 130 -5.54 -9.89 23.05
N SER A 131 -5.50 -8.73 22.40
CA SER A 131 -5.60 -7.42 23.06
C SER A 131 -6.13 -6.36 22.08
N PRO A 132 -7.42 -6.43 21.65
CA PRO A 132 -7.97 -5.57 20.60
C PRO A 132 -7.74 -4.07 20.82
N LYS A 133 -7.95 -3.58 22.05
CA LYS A 133 -7.70 -2.16 22.40
C LYS A 133 -6.25 -1.74 22.12
N ARG A 134 -5.28 -2.59 22.47
CA ARG A 134 -3.86 -2.32 22.20
C ARG A 134 -3.54 -2.34 20.71
N ALA A 135 -4.21 -3.20 19.94
CA ALA A 135 -4.05 -3.19 18.48
C ALA A 135 -4.60 -1.91 17.85
N VAL A 136 -5.71 -1.36 18.35
CA VAL A 136 -6.23 -0.05 17.93
C VAL A 136 -5.23 1.07 18.22
N GLU A 137 -4.64 1.12 19.41
CA GLU A 137 -3.59 2.11 19.75
C GLU A 137 -2.38 2.00 18.82
N MET A 138 -1.97 0.77 18.49
CA MET A 138 -0.87 0.53 17.54
C MET A 138 -1.21 0.95 16.11
N LEU A 139 -2.47 0.82 15.69
CA LEU A 139 -2.94 1.29 14.39
C LEU A 139 -2.97 2.82 14.32
N ALA A 140 -3.36 3.50 15.40
CA ALA A 140 -3.27 4.96 15.49
C ALA A 140 -1.81 5.44 15.35
N GLU A 141 -0.88 4.84 16.11
CA GLU A 141 0.56 5.12 15.98
C GLU A 141 1.07 4.87 14.55
N LEU A 142 0.60 3.78 13.92
CA LEU A 142 1.00 3.44 12.56
C LEU A 142 0.54 4.49 11.53
N LEU A 143 -0.68 5.02 11.67
CA LEU A 143 -1.20 6.10 10.82
C LEU A 143 -0.40 7.41 11.01
N GLU A 144 -0.07 7.79 12.25
CA GLU A 144 0.79 8.95 12.52
C GLU A 144 2.20 8.78 11.92
N LEU A 145 2.75 7.57 11.98
CA LEU A 145 4.02 7.26 11.33
C LEU A 145 3.90 7.39 9.80
N TYR A 146 2.78 6.98 9.20
CA TYR A 146 2.56 7.13 7.76
C TYR A 146 2.60 8.59 7.33
N ASP A 147 1.96 9.46 8.10
CA ASP A 147 1.91 10.89 7.79
C ASP A 147 3.27 11.56 8.01
N SER A 148 3.92 11.32 9.15
CA SER A 148 5.24 11.90 9.46
C SER A 148 6.38 11.40 8.56
N ALA A 149 6.24 10.21 7.95
CA ALA A 149 7.21 9.68 6.99
C ALA A 149 6.84 9.98 5.53
N GLY A 150 5.69 10.61 5.26
CA GLY A 150 5.21 10.88 3.91
C GLY A 150 4.94 9.60 3.11
N ILE A 151 4.37 8.56 3.74
CA ILE A 151 3.87 7.39 3.01
C ILE A 151 2.75 7.84 2.10
N ARG A 152 2.85 7.59 0.80
CA ARG A 152 1.90 8.10 -0.20
C ARG A 152 0.73 7.16 -0.51
N PRO A 153 0.93 5.84 -0.69
CA PRO A 153 -0.18 4.94 -1.00
C PRO A 153 -1.31 5.03 0.03
N ASN A 154 -2.54 5.16 -0.43
CA ASN A 154 -3.73 5.27 0.40
C ASN A 154 -4.27 3.90 0.79
N ILE A 155 -3.97 2.86 0.00
CA ILE A 155 -4.41 1.48 0.30
C ILE A 155 -3.97 1.01 1.69
N VAL A 156 -2.75 1.35 2.13
CA VAL A 156 -2.26 0.96 3.46
C VAL A 156 -2.98 1.71 4.60
N ARG A 157 -3.44 2.94 4.35
CA ARG A 157 -4.25 3.70 5.30
C ARG A 157 -5.66 3.14 5.38
N LYS A 158 -6.27 2.83 4.23
CA LYS A 158 -7.56 2.14 4.15
C LYS A 158 -7.52 0.85 4.99
N GLN A 159 -6.53 -0.02 4.75
CA GLN A 159 -6.39 -1.29 5.46
C GLN A 159 -6.25 -1.10 6.99
N ALA A 160 -5.45 -0.12 7.42
CA ALA A 160 -5.30 0.18 8.85
C ALA A 160 -6.62 0.67 9.47
N CYS A 161 -7.35 1.56 8.79
CA CYS A 161 -8.65 2.06 9.25
C CYS A 161 -9.74 0.97 9.26
N GLU A 162 -9.79 0.07 8.28
CA GLU A 162 -10.73 -1.06 8.25
C GLU A 162 -10.48 -2.04 9.40
N LEU A 163 -9.22 -2.32 9.71
CA LEU A 163 -8.89 -3.15 10.87
C LEU A 163 -9.26 -2.45 12.18
N ALA A 164 -8.97 -1.15 12.30
CA ALA A 164 -9.37 -0.37 13.48
C ALA A 164 -10.89 -0.38 13.67
N LEU A 165 -11.66 -0.13 12.61
CA LEU A 165 -13.12 -0.21 12.59
C LEU A 165 -13.61 -1.55 13.15
N ARG A 166 -13.09 -2.67 12.62
CA ARG A 166 -13.49 -4.02 13.06
C ARG A 166 -13.22 -4.23 14.55
N LEU A 167 -12.06 -3.81 15.06
CA LEU A 167 -11.68 -3.97 16.46
C LEU A 167 -12.47 -3.06 17.40
N LEU A 168 -12.77 -1.84 16.96
CA LEU A 168 -13.57 -0.87 17.73
C LEU A 168 -15.02 -1.34 17.86
N LEU A 169 -15.59 -1.94 16.80
CA LEU A 169 -16.89 -2.59 16.84
C LEU A 169 -16.92 -3.76 17.84
N GLN A 170 -15.87 -4.60 17.85
CA GLN A 170 -15.75 -5.71 18.82
C GLN A 170 -15.62 -5.25 20.27
N THR A 171 -15.14 -4.04 20.51
CA THR A 171 -14.93 -3.47 21.85
C THR A 171 -16.01 -2.46 22.25
N ASN A 172 -17.10 -2.36 21.48
CA ASN A 172 -18.24 -1.47 21.70
C ASN A 172 -17.87 0.03 21.81
N GLN A 173 -16.86 0.48 21.04
CA GLN A 173 -16.45 1.89 20.96
C GLN A 173 -17.06 2.55 19.72
N ALA A 174 -18.36 2.84 19.78
CA ALA A 174 -19.15 3.24 18.59
C ALA A 174 -18.69 4.56 17.93
N GLU A 175 -18.34 5.59 18.72
CA GLU A 175 -17.91 6.88 18.18
C GLU A 175 -16.55 6.77 17.44
N ASP A 176 -15.59 6.07 18.05
CA ASP A 176 -14.30 5.81 17.44
C ASP A 176 -14.44 4.92 16.20
N ALA A 177 -15.33 3.91 16.26
CA ALA A 177 -15.64 3.06 15.11
C ALA A 177 -16.18 3.88 13.94
N ARG A 178 -17.07 4.85 14.19
CA ARG A 178 -17.58 5.80 13.20
C ARG A 178 -16.47 6.57 12.52
N THR A 179 -15.58 7.15 13.30
CA THR A 179 -14.42 7.88 12.78
C THR A 179 -13.54 6.98 11.92
N ALA A 180 -13.29 5.74 12.35
CA ALA A 180 -12.52 4.77 11.58
C ALA A 180 -13.17 4.40 10.25
N ALA A 181 -14.50 4.24 10.19
CA ALA A 181 -15.21 3.97 8.93
C ALA A 181 -15.16 5.17 7.96
N GLU A 182 -15.33 6.39 8.46
CA GLU A 182 -15.25 7.60 7.64
C GLU A 182 -13.85 7.76 7.02
N LEU A 183 -12.79 7.50 7.81
CA LEU A 183 -11.41 7.48 7.32
C LEU A 183 -11.15 6.33 6.32
N ALA A 184 -11.64 5.12 6.62
CA ALA A 184 -11.53 3.98 5.70
C ALA A 184 -12.19 4.30 4.35
N LEU A 185 -13.39 4.89 4.36
CA LEU A 185 -14.10 5.33 3.17
C LEU A 185 -13.30 6.40 2.40
N LYS A 186 -12.76 7.40 3.10
CA LYS A 186 -11.91 8.44 2.48
C LYS A 186 -10.73 7.81 1.75
N PHE A 187 -9.97 6.95 2.40
CA PHE A 187 -8.79 6.33 1.78
C PHE A 187 -9.17 5.30 0.72
N SER A 188 -10.32 4.63 0.83
CA SER A 188 -10.84 3.77 -0.22
C SER A 188 -11.17 4.54 -1.50
N LYS A 189 -11.81 5.70 -1.39
CA LYS A 189 -12.06 6.58 -2.55
C LYS A 189 -10.77 7.03 -3.23
N LEU A 190 -9.72 7.32 -2.44
CA LEU A 190 -8.43 7.74 -2.98
C LEU A 190 -7.65 6.57 -3.62
N ALA A 191 -7.68 5.39 -3.01
CA ALA A 191 -6.92 4.22 -3.48
C ALA A 191 -7.59 3.48 -4.65
N HIS A 192 -8.93 3.40 -4.64
CA HIS A 192 -9.70 2.57 -5.56
C HIS A 192 -10.68 3.36 -6.43
N GLY A 193 -10.98 4.62 -6.10
CA GLY A 193 -12.07 5.38 -6.71
C GLY A 193 -13.44 5.11 -6.08
N PRO A 194 -14.46 5.90 -6.47
CA PRO A 194 -15.77 5.93 -5.80
C PRO A 194 -16.68 4.74 -6.10
N VAL A 195 -16.49 4.09 -7.25
CA VAL A 195 -17.37 3.00 -7.74
C VAL A 195 -16.84 1.60 -7.41
N HIS A 196 -15.62 1.50 -6.90
CA HIS A 196 -15.04 0.21 -6.52
C HIS A 196 -15.87 -0.47 -5.42
N ALA A 197 -16.08 -1.79 -5.53
CA ALA A 197 -16.95 -2.54 -4.62
C ALA A 197 -16.66 -2.29 -3.13
N SER A 198 -15.39 -2.29 -2.72
CA SER A 198 -15.01 -2.00 -1.33
C SER A 198 -15.33 -0.56 -0.89
N THR A 199 -15.25 0.41 -1.82
CA THR A 199 -15.61 1.80 -1.55
C THR A 199 -17.12 1.95 -1.39
N VAL A 200 -17.91 1.25 -2.23
CA VAL A 200 -19.36 1.22 -2.16
C VAL A 200 -19.83 0.58 -0.84
N GLU A 201 -19.22 -0.53 -0.44
CA GLU A 201 -19.52 -1.19 0.84
C GLU A 201 -19.24 -0.27 2.04
N LEU A 202 -18.05 0.36 2.09
CA LEU A 202 -17.72 1.33 3.13
C LEU A 202 -18.66 2.54 3.12
N ALA A 203 -19.11 2.99 1.95
CA ALA A 203 -20.07 4.10 1.84
C ALA A 203 -21.41 3.75 2.49
N ARG A 204 -21.87 2.51 2.29
CA ARG A 204 -23.09 1.99 2.92
C ARG A 204 -22.94 1.93 4.44
N VAL A 205 -21.83 1.39 4.96
CA VAL A 205 -21.55 1.34 6.40
C VAL A 205 -21.59 2.74 7.03
N VAL A 206 -20.95 3.73 6.38
CA VAL A 206 -20.95 5.12 6.87
C VAL A 206 -22.33 5.76 6.81
N GLN A 207 -23.15 5.41 5.81
CA GLN A 207 -24.51 5.92 5.67
C GLN A 207 -25.43 5.37 6.77
N GLU A 208 -25.36 4.08 7.06
CA GLU A 208 -26.16 3.41 8.11
C GLU A 208 -25.90 3.97 9.53
N TRP A 209 -24.83 4.74 9.73
CA TRP A 209 -24.52 5.43 11.00
C TRP A 209 -24.91 6.91 11.06
N LYS A 210 -25.40 7.46 9.94
CA LYS A 210 -25.97 8.80 9.91
C LYS A 210 -27.46 8.82 10.23
N ASP A 211 -28.12 7.69 9.97
CA ASP A 211 -29.53 7.44 10.27
C ASP A 211 -29.71 6.92 11.72
#